data_AF-A0A7X1L4N9-F1
#
_entry.id   AF-A0A7X1L4N9-F1
#
_cell.length_a   1.000
_cell.length_b   1.000
_cell.length_c   1.000
_cell.angle_alpha   90.00
_cell.angle_beta   90.00
_cell.angle_gamma   90.00
#
_symmetry.space_group_name_H-M   'P 1'
#
loop_
_entity.id
_entity.type
_entity.pdbx_description
1 polymer ?
#
loop_
_entity_poly.entity_id
_entity_poly.type
_entity_poly.pdbx_seq_one_letter_code
_entity_poly.pdbx_strand_id
1 'polypeptide(L)'
;MDNLSEIEFNVDEKYENEKGVFTVVSIDRDEMVIRWENGEEIRTEIDLQRRIVERRQWEEQQLAAAAEAALKPSRKSGGKKAVFAGLAPTDFKKSASGTTWRSRNQLGAAVAQQIDTRLFKFNSWAFGNKPEMHVQDVKHRGRGEAENQAKFFVRVDLQTLYYGFRLARPADKAQAQTEWDGFFEWLNQPENEQALRTIAIETELTVCNLATPATGNLQASAEGWTKDGSGKPASPEALTQYITDIPETGLLDLAFVARIDKDAAVASGTDIAKQIAQLFTRLLALYQAATAR
;
A
#
# COMPACT_ATOMS: atom_id res chain seq x y z
N MET A 1 -10.03 -13.79 -24.32
CA MET A 1 -9.40 -12.51 -24.69
C MET A 1 -10.54 -11.67 -25.21
N ASP A 2 -11.10 -10.83 -24.35
CA ASP A 2 -12.12 -9.86 -24.77
C ASP A 2 -11.40 -8.52 -24.93
N ASN A 3 -11.49 -7.97 -26.14
CA ASN A 3 -10.97 -6.67 -26.50
C ASN A 3 -11.57 -5.62 -25.56
N LEU A 4 -10.72 -4.94 -24.80
CA LEU A 4 -11.04 -3.60 -24.31
C LEU A 4 -11.19 -2.73 -25.56
N SER A 5 -12.43 -2.43 -25.93
CA SER A 5 -12.74 -1.51 -27.02
C SER A 5 -12.08 -0.16 -26.73
N GLU A 6 -11.03 0.17 -27.48
CA GLU A 6 -10.48 1.52 -27.51
C GLU A 6 -11.62 2.48 -27.88
N ILE A 7 -11.88 3.47 -27.03
CA ILE A 7 -12.89 4.49 -27.30
C ILE A 7 -12.35 5.39 -28.42
N GLU A 8 -12.93 5.27 -29.61
CA GLU A 8 -12.66 6.12 -30.77
C GLU A 8 -13.69 7.26 -30.79
N PHE A 9 -13.20 8.51 -30.78
CA PHE A 9 -14.06 9.69 -30.82
C PHE A 9 -14.39 10.06 -32.28
N ASN A 10 -15.66 10.31 -32.57
CA ASN A 10 -16.13 10.75 -33.88
C ASN A 10 -16.69 12.17 -33.83
N VAL A 11 -16.45 12.94 -34.90
CA VAL A 11 -17.05 14.28 -35.08
C VAL A 11 -18.58 14.18 -35.14
N ASP A 12 -19.27 15.16 -34.55
CA ASP A 12 -20.72 15.25 -34.38
C ASP A 12 -21.36 14.19 -33.45
N GLU A 13 -20.56 13.32 -32.83
CA GLU A 13 -21.03 12.42 -31.77
C GLU A 13 -20.95 13.06 -30.38
N LYS A 14 -21.84 12.59 -29.49
CA LYS A 14 -21.95 13.06 -28.11
C LYS A 14 -21.29 12.09 -27.14
N TYR A 15 -20.52 12.65 -26.22
CA TYR A 15 -19.84 11.93 -25.14
C TYR A 15 -20.03 12.70 -23.83
N GLU A 16 -19.61 12.11 -22.70
CA GLU A 16 -19.83 12.72 -21.40
C GLU A 16 -18.54 12.69 -20.55
N ASN A 17 -18.18 13.83 -19.96
CA ASN A 17 -17.09 13.93 -18.99
C ASN A 17 -17.58 14.56 -17.67
N GLU A 18 -16.66 14.83 -16.72
CA GLU A 18 -16.98 15.37 -15.39
C GLU A 18 -17.73 16.72 -15.43
N LYS A 19 -17.64 17.45 -16.55
CA LYS A 19 -18.31 18.74 -16.76
C LYS A 19 -19.70 18.58 -17.40
N GLY A 20 -20.00 17.43 -17.99
CA GLY A 20 -21.28 17.10 -18.60
C GLY A 20 -21.14 16.57 -20.03
N VAL A 21 -22.28 16.51 -20.73
CA VAL A 21 -22.36 16.03 -22.12
C VAL A 21 -21.71 17.05 -23.05
N PHE A 22 -20.82 16.59 -23.92
CA PHE A 22 -20.15 17.36 -24.95
C PHE A 22 -20.29 16.70 -26.33
N THR A 23 -20.25 17.50 -27.38
CA THR A 23 -20.17 17.05 -28.78
C THR A 23 -18.77 17.31 -29.32
N VAL A 24 -18.21 16.38 -30.09
CA VAL A 24 -16.94 16.60 -30.79
C VAL A 24 -17.19 17.45 -32.03
N VAL A 25 -16.58 18.63 -32.10
CA VAL A 25 -16.77 19.60 -33.19
C VAL A 25 -15.76 19.40 -34.31
N SER A 26 -14.52 19.03 -33.98
CA SER A 26 -13.48 18.72 -34.95
C SER A 26 -12.38 17.85 -34.34
N ILE A 27 -11.69 17.09 -35.18
CA ILE A 27 -10.53 16.28 -34.81
C ILE A 27 -9.39 16.64 -35.75
N ASP A 28 -8.22 16.98 -35.19
CA ASP A 28 -6.98 17.18 -35.94
C ASP A 28 -5.85 16.40 -35.26
N ARG A 29 -5.44 15.30 -35.92
CA ARG A 29 -4.41 14.37 -35.46
C ARG A 29 -4.67 13.83 -34.05
N ASP A 30 -3.99 14.37 -33.05
CA ASP A 30 -3.97 13.96 -31.65
C ASP A 30 -4.85 14.84 -30.75
N GLU A 31 -5.46 15.88 -31.31
CA GLU A 31 -6.30 16.82 -30.59
C GLU A 31 -7.71 16.91 -31.19
N MET A 32 -8.67 17.27 -30.35
CA MET A 32 -10.03 17.51 -30.76
C MET A 32 -10.61 18.75 -30.09
N VAL A 33 -11.58 19.38 -30.77
CA VAL A 33 -12.38 20.46 -30.20
C VAL A 33 -13.70 19.87 -29.71
N ILE A 34 -14.01 20.12 -28.44
CA ILE A 34 -15.26 19.67 -27.83
C ILE A 34 -16.11 20.88 -27.44
N ARG A 35 -17.43 20.75 -27.60
CA ARG A 35 -18.43 21.77 -27.25
C ARG A 35 -19.45 21.20 -26.28
N TRP A 36 -19.67 21.85 -25.15
CA TRP A 36 -20.74 21.49 -24.21
C TRP A 36 -22.06 22.20 -24.56
N GLU A 37 -23.18 21.71 -24.00
CA GLU A 37 -24.52 22.28 -24.26
C GLU A 37 -24.66 23.75 -23.83
N ASN A 38 -23.80 24.23 -22.92
CA ASN A 38 -23.72 25.63 -22.51
C ASN A 38 -23.05 26.54 -23.57
N GLY A 39 -22.59 25.98 -24.69
CA GLY A 39 -21.93 26.68 -25.78
C GLY A 39 -20.42 26.91 -25.59
N GLU A 40 -19.85 26.41 -24.49
CA GLU A 40 -18.41 26.51 -24.23
C GLU A 40 -17.62 25.51 -25.09
N GLU A 41 -16.48 25.94 -25.63
CA GLU A 41 -15.60 25.14 -26.48
C GLU A 41 -14.18 25.10 -25.92
N ILE A 42 -13.56 23.93 -25.95
CA ILE A 42 -12.13 23.80 -25.68
C ILE A 42 -11.45 22.90 -26.71
N ARG A 43 -10.15 23.12 -26.88
CA ARG A 43 -9.23 22.18 -27.55
C ARG A 43 -8.62 21.27 -26.49
N THR A 44 -8.61 19.97 -26.74
CA THR A 44 -8.15 18.96 -25.78
C THR A 44 -7.51 17.78 -26.50
N GLU A 45 -6.54 17.14 -25.87
CA GLU A 45 -5.93 15.92 -26.38
C GLU A 45 -6.94 14.75 -26.36
N ILE A 46 -6.96 13.97 -27.43
CA ILE A 46 -7.85 12.80 -27.57
C ILE A 46 -7.56 11.78 -26.45
N ASP A 47 -6.28 11.56 -26.14
CA ASP A 47 -5.84 10.62 -25.10
C ASP A 47 -6.27 11.05 -23.69
N LEU A 48 -6.31 12.36 -23.42
CA LEU A 48 -6.79 12.89 -22.16
C LEU A 48 -8.28 12.60 -21.98
N GLN A 49 -9.10 12.88 -22.99
CA GLN A 49 -10.54 12.60 -22.93
C GLN A 49 -10.85 11.10 -22.90
N ARG A 50 -10.07 10.29 -23.62
CA ARG A 50 -10.17 8.82 -23.57
C ARG A 50 -10.01 8.30 -22.14
N ARG A 51 -8.94 8.73 -21.45
CA ARG A 51 -8.67 8.35 -20.05
C ARG A 51 -9.78 8.77 -19.10
N ILE A 52 -10.39 9.94 -19.32
CA ILE A 52 -11.50 10.43 -18.49
C ILE A 52 -12.74 9.55 -18.67
N VAL A 53 -13.09 9.21 -19.91
CA VAL A 53 -14.26 8.36 -20.19
C VAL A 53 -14.03 6.92 -19.70
N GLU A 54 -12.84 6.35 -19.90
CA GLU A 54 -12.46 5.01 -19.41
C GLU A 54 -12.52 4.94 -17.87
N ARG A 55 -12.00 5.96 -17.18
CA ARG A 55 -12.06 6.05 -15.73
C ARG A 55 -13.51 6.06 -15.23
N ARG A 56 -14.39 6.82 -15.89
CA ARG A 56 -15.81 6.89 -15.54
C ARG A 56 -16.55 5.58 -15.78
N GLN A 57 -16.33 4.95 -16.94
CA GLN A 57 -16.93 3.64 -17.22
C GLN A 57 -16.50 2.58 -16.19
N TRP A 58 -15.24 2.65 -15.73
CA TRP A 58 -14.74 1.80 -14.67
C TRP A 58 -15.37 2.10 -13.30
N GLU A 59 -15.55 3.38 -12.95
CA GLU A 59 -16.23 3.81 -11.72
C GLU A 59 -17.73 3.41 -11.73
N GLU A 60 -18.41 3.58 -12.87
CA GLU A 60 -19.82 3.23 -13.06
C GLU A 60 -20.04 1.71 -13.03
N GLN A 61 -19.15 0.92 -13.65
CA GLN A 61 -19.16 -0.54 -13.53
C GLN A 61 -18.92 -1.01 -12.10
N GLN A 62 -18.07 -0.33 -11.32
CA GLN A 62 -17.88 -0.64 -9.91
C GLN A 62 -19.09 -0.29 -9.05
N LEU A 63 -19.75 0.85 -9.31
CA LEU A 63 -20.99 1.23 -8.64
C LEU A 63 -22.13 0.27 -8.97
N ALA A 64 -22.27 -0.12 -10.24
CA ALA A 64 -23.25 -1.11 -10.67
C ALA A 64 -22.97 -2.49 -10.04
N ALA A 65 -21.72 -2.95 -10.02
CA ALA A 65 -21.33 -4.21 -9.38
C ALA A 65 -21.52 -4.17 -7.85
N ALA A 66 -21.28 -3.02 -7.20
CA ALA A 66 -21.54 -2.83 -5.77
C ALA A 66 -23.04 -2.84 -5.45
N ALA A 67 -23.87 -2.21 -6.29
CA ALA A 67 -25.32 -2.24 -6.16
C ALA A 67 -25.90 -3.65 -6.40
N GLU A 68 -25.38 -4.38 -7.40
CA GLU A 68 -25.78 -5.75 -7.68
C GLU A 68 -25.32 -6.73 -6.58
N ALA A 69 -24.15 -6.48 -5.97
CA ALA A 69 -23.66 -7.22 -4.81
C ALA A 69 -24.46 -6.93 -3.53
N ALA A 70 -25.00 -5.72 -3.38
CA ALA A 70 -25.87 -5.34 -2.26
C ALA A 70 -27.27 -5.98 -2.36
N LEU A 71 -27.75 -6.28 -3.57
CA LEU A 71 -29.02 -6.98 -3.82
C LEU A 71 -28.94 -8.50 -3.65
N LYS A 72 -27.74 -9.08 -3.67
CA LYS A 72 -27.54 -10.51 -3.45
C LYS A 72 -27.59 -10.80 -1.94
N PRO A 73 -28.47 -11.70 -1.47
CA PRO A 73 -28.49 -12.08 -0.06
C PRO A 73 -27.11 -12.61 0.31
N SER A 74 -26.52 -12.02 1.36
CA SER A 74 -25.30 -12.48 1.99
C SER A 74 -25.42 -13.99 2.25
N ARG A 75 -24.76 -14.80 1.42
CA ARG A 75 -24.59 -16.21 1.70
C ARG A 75 -23.76 -16.27 2.97
N LYS A 76 -24.41 -16.55 4.10
CA LYS A 76 -23.76 -17.01 5.33
C LYS A 76 -22.96 -18.25 4.96
N SER A 77 -21.68 -18.07 4.62
CA SER A 77 -20.74 -19.15 4.41
C SER A 77 -20.39 -19.73 5.78
N GLY A 78 -21.25 -20.61 6.27
CA GLY A 78 -20.93 -21.58 7.32
C GLY A 78 -19.96 -22.66 6.83
N GLY A 79 -18.96 -22.28 6.03
CA GLY A 79 -17.88 -23.17 5.62
C GLY A 79 -16.89 -23.31 6.77
N LYS A 80 -16.39 -24.52 7.01
CA LYS A 80 -15.26 -24.77 7.92
C LYS A 80 -14.18 -23.69 7.68
N LYS A 81 -13.67 -23.07 8.76
CA LYS A 81 -12.56 -22.12 8.67
C LYS A 81 -11.43 -22.81 7.91
N ALA A 82 -11.21 -22.42 6.65
CA ALA A 82 -10.09 -22.93 5.89
C ALA A 82 -8.83 -22.53 6.65
N VAL A 83 -7.99 -23.50 7.01
CA VAL A 83 -6.69 -23.22 7.61
C VAL A 83 -5.78 -22.71 6.50
N PHE A 84 -4.93 -21.73 6.80
CA PHE A 84 -3.93 -21.27 5.85
C PHE A 84 -2.95 -22.40 5.55
N ALA A 85 -2.82 -22.77 4.27
CA ALA A 85 -2.00 -23.89 3.81
C ALA A 85 -0.66 -23.46 3.16
N GLY A 86 -0.36 -22.15 3.17
CA GLY A 86 0.76 -21.57 2.45
C GLY A 86 0.34 -20.70 1.26
N LEU A 87 1.31 -19.99 0.69
CA LEU A 87 1.13 -19.20 -0.53
C LEU A 87 1.27 -20.13 -1.75
N ALA A 88 0.43 -19.92 -2.76
CA ALA A 88 0.54 -20.60 -4.05
C ALA A 88 1.32 -19.74 -5.06
N PRO A 89 1.98 -20.34 -6.07
CA PRO A 89 2.64 -19.57 -7.14
C PRO A 89 1.71 -18.60 -7.88
N THR A 90 0.40 -18.91 -7.93
CA THR A 90 -0.66 -18.09 -8.56
C THR A 90 -1.07 -16.88 -7.71
N ASP A 91 -0.63 -16.80 -6.46
CA ASP A 91 -0.87 -15.64 -5.60
C ASP A 91 0.02 -14.45 -5.96
N PHE A 92 1.18 -14.70 -6.59
CA PHE A 92 2.18 -13.71 -7.01
C PHE A 92 1.77 -13.03 -8.31
N LYS A 93 0.97 -11.97 -8.18
CA LYS A 93 0.44 -11.15 -9.28
C LYS A 93 0.08 -9.76 -8.78
N LYS A 94 -0.11 -8.82 -9.69
CA LYS A 94 -0.41 -7.41 -9.38
C LYS A 94 -1.85 -7.15 -8.90
N SER A 95 -2.77 -8.10 -9.10
CA SER A 95 -4.19 -7.94 -8.79
C SER A 95 -4.62 -8.80 -7.59
N ALA A 96 -5.58 -8.28 -6.83
CA ALA A 96 -6.25 -8.99 -5.77
C ALA A 96 -7.22 -10.09 -6.24
N SER A 97 -7.60 -10.11 -7.52
CA SER A 97 -8.65 -11.00 -8.04
C SER A 97 -8.29 -12.48 -7.86
N GLY A 98 -9.23 -13.28 -7.36
CA GLY A 98 -9.09 -14.74 -7.26
C GLY A 98 -8.08 -15.27 -6.23
N THR A 99 -7.59 -14.43 -5.32
CA THR A 99 -6.69 -14.87 -4.23
C THR A 99 -7.40 -14.82 -2.89
N THR A 100 -7.11 -15.77 -2.02
CA THR A 100 -7.77 -15.88 -0.70
C THR A 100 -6.81 -15.71 0.48
N TRP A 101 -5.48 -15.78 0.24
CA TRP A 101 -4.45 -15.75 1.29
C TRP A 101 -4.54 -14.54 2.21
N ARG A 102 -4.98 -13.37 1.69
CA ARG A 102 -5.13 -12.11 2.43
C ARG A 102 -6.29 -12.09 3.43
N SER A 103 -7.23 -13.01 3.27
CA SER A 103 -8.46 -12.97 4.05
C SER A 103 -8.20 -13.18 5.54
N ARG A 104 -9.12 -12.68 6.36
CA ARG A 104 -9.06 -12.81 7.83
C ARG A 104 -9.09 -14.26 8.31
N ASN A 105 -9.46 -15.23 7.47
CA ASN A 105 -9.43 -16.66 7.83
C ASN A 105 -8.26 -17.39 7.19
N GLN A 106 -7.24 -16.68 6.69
CA GLN A 106 -6.07 -17.24 6.01
C GLN A 106 -4.79 -16.67 6.65
N LEU A 107 -3.80 -16.26 5.85
CA LEU A 107 -2.50 -15.78 6.33
C LEU A 107 -2.68 -14.65 7.35
N GLY A 108 -3.63 -13.74 7.11
CA GLY A 108 -3.88 -12.60 8.00
C GLY A 108 -4.20 -12.98 9.44
N ALA A 109 -5.05 -13.99 9.67
CA ALA A 109 -5.29 -14.50 11.03
C ALA A 109 -4.09 -15.28 11.56
N ALA A 110 -3.47 -16.10 10.72
CA ALA A 110 -2.32 -16.91 11.13
C ALA A 110 -1.17 -16.04 11.65
N VAL A 111 -0.89 -14.93 10.96
CA VAL A 111 0.10 -13.93 11.38
C VAL A 111 -0.36 -13.21 12.64
N ALA A 112 -1.56 -12.62 12.66
CA ALA A 112 -2.04 -11.81 13.78
C ALA A 112 -2.10 -12.58 15.12
N GLN A 113 -2.36 -13.89 15.08
CA GLN A 113 -2.38 -14.76 16.27
C GLN A 113 -0.99 -15.14 16.78
N GLN A 114 0.04 -15.03 15.95
CA GLN A 114 1.41 -15.45 16.26
C GLN A 114 2.32 -14.27 16.66
N ILE A 115 1.85 -13.02 16.56
CA ILE A 115 2.59 -11.86 17.06
C ILE A 115 2.62 -11.95 18.59
N ASP A 116 3.81 -12.05 19.17
CA ASP A 116 3.97 -12.20 20.62
C ASP A 116 3.82 -10.86 21.32
N THR A 117 2.61 -10.57 21.80
CA THR A 117 2.31 -9.37 22.57
C THR A 117 1.15 -9.59 23.52
N ARG A 118 1.17 -8.85 24.64
CA ARG A 118 0.04 -8.74 25.57
C ARG A 118 -0.64 -7.38 25.51
N LEU A 119 -0.04 -6.41 24.81
CA LEU A 119 -0.48 -5.01 24.79
C LEU A 119 -1.53 -4.76 23.70
N PHE A 120 -1.41 -5.47 22.57
CA PHE A 120 -2.23 -5.23 21.39
C PHE A 120 -3.07 -6.45 21.03
N LYS A 121 -4.23 -6.19 20.44
CA LYS A 121 -5.07 -7.22 19.84
C LYS A 121 -5.07 -7.01 18.33
N PHE A 122 -4.12 -7.66 17.66
CA PHE A 122 -3.97 -7.55 16.22
C PHE A 122 -5.09 -8.25 15.46
N ASN A 123 -5.42 -7.67 14.31
CA ASN A 123 -6.27 -8.28 13.30
C ASN A 123 -5.79 -7.87 11.91
N SER A 124 -6.29 -8.53 10.86
CA SER A 124 -5.92 -8.22 9.47
C SER A 124 -7.06 -7.63 8.65
N TRP A 125 -6.71 -6.79 7.68
CA TRP A 125 -7.60 -6.18 6.69
C TRP A 125 -7.00 -6.25 5.30
N ALA A 126 -7.69 -6.90 4.38
CA ALA A 126 -7.26 -7.07 3.00
C ALA A 126 -7.70 -5.90 2.13
N PHE A 127 -6.87 -5.53 1.16
CA PHE A 127 -7.27 -4.63 0.09
C PHE A 127 -8.03 -5.39 -1.00
N GLY A 128 -9.10 -4.78 -1.50
CA GLY A 128 -9.94 -5.35 -2.57
C GLY A 128 -9.32 -5.22 -3.96
N ASN A 129 -8.49 -4.20 -4.18
CA ASN A 129 -7.92 -3.84 -5.48
C ASN A 129 -6.46 -4.25 -5.66
N LYS A 130 -5.71 -4.50 -4.56
CA LYS A 130 -4.29 -4.88 -4.62
C LYS A 130 -3.98 -6.09 -3.74
N PRO A 131 -2.94 -6.87 -4.09
CA PRO A 131 -2.50 -8.06 -3.38
C PRO A 131 -1.77 -7.71 -2.07
N GLU A 132 -2.42 -6.96 -1.19
CA GLU A 132 -1.88 -6.43 0.06
C GLU A 132 -2.90 -6.59 1.21
N MET A 133 -2.40 -6.87 2.40
CA MET A 133 -3.17 -6.80 3.63
C MET A 133 -2.40 -6.03 4.70
N HIS A 134 -3.12 -5.35 5.59
CA HIS A 134 -2.56 -4.69 6.76
C HIS A 134 -2.92 -5.46 8.02
N VAL A 135 -2.01 -5.43 9.00
CA VAL A 135 -2.18 -6.00 10.32
C VAL A 135 -2.00 -4.88 11.35
N GLN A 136 -3.04 -4.63 12.14
CA GLN A 136 -3.09 -3.51 13.10
C GLN A 136 -3.87 -3.90 14.36
N ASP A 137 -3.62 -3.19 15.46
CA ASP A 137 -4.43 -3.31 16.67
C ASP A 137 -5.87 -2.83 16.39
N VAL A 138 -6.84 -3.61 16.87
CA VAL A 138 -8.27 -3.34 16.63
C VAL A 138 -8.72 -2.02 17.24
N LYS A 139 -8.23 -1.65 18.43
CA LYS A 139 -8.63 -0.38 19.07
C LYS A 139 -8.01 0.79 18.33
N HIS A 140 -6.72 0.69 18.01
CA HIS A 140 -5.98 1.71 17.27
C HIS A 140 -6.61 2.02 15.91
N ARG A 141 -6.96 0.97 15.13
CA ARG A 141 -7.59 1.14 13.83
C ARG A 141 -8.95 1.83 13.89
N GLY A 142 -9.64 1.76 15.02
CA GLY A 142 -10.93 2.44 15.22
C GLY A 142 -10.84 3.95 15.47
N ARG A 143 -9.63 4.53 15.59
CA ARG A 143 -9.42 5.92 16.07
C ARG A 143 -9.37 6.99 14.97
N GLY A 144 -9.64 6.67 13.71
CA GLY A 144 -9.65 7.68 12.64
C GLY A 144 -9.38 7.11 11.26
N GLU A 145 -8.76 7.92 10.40
CA GLU A 145 -8.43 7.57 9.03
C GLU A 145 -7.29 6.54 8.98
N ALA A 146 -7.63 5.31 8.63
CA ALA A 146 -6.72 4.18 8.68
C ALA A 146 -5.55 4.26 7.68
N GLU A 147 -5.58 5.20 6.73
CA GLU A 147 -4.58 5.28 5.65
C GLU A 147 -3.20 5.72 6.15
N ASN A 148 -3.14 6.68 7.07
CA ASN A 148 -1.87 7.23 7.57
C ASN A 148 -1.37 6.58 8.87
N GLN A 149 -2.17 5.67 9.45
CA GLN A 149 -1.84 5.03 10.71
C GLN A 149 -0.60 4.12 10.62
N ALA A 150 0.11 3.97 11.73
CA ALA A 150 1.13 2.95 11.91
C ALA A 150 0.51 1.56 11.74
N LYS A 151 1.16 0.72 10.92
CA LYS A 151 0.65 -0.61 10.62
C LYS A 151 1.74 -1.56 10.19
N PHE A 152 1.48 -2.83 10.42
CA PHE A 152 2.19 -3.89 9.71
C PHE A 152 1.50 -4.17 8.38
N PHE A 153 2.26 -4.65 7.40
CA PHE A 153 1.71 -5.00 6.09
C PHE A 153 2.33 -6.29 5.55
N VAL A 154 1.58 -6.95 4.67
CA VAL A 154 2.04 -8.06 3.83
C VAL A 154 1.53 -7.81 2.42
N ARG A 155 2.41 -7.86 1.43
CA ARG A 155 2.12 -7.60 0.01
C ARG A 155 2.88 -8.60 -0.84
N VAL A 156 2.30 -9.06 -1.94
CA VAL A 156 3.06 -9.76 -3.00
C VAL A 156 3.06 -8.95 -4.28
N ASP A 157 4.10 -9.11 -5.09
CA ASP A 157 4.08 -8.78 -6.51
C ASP A 157 4.26 -10.04 -7.37
N LEU A 158 4.79 -9.91 -8.58
CA LEU A 158 5.03 -11.03 -9.48
C LEU A 158 6.14 -11.99 -9.00
N GLN A 159 7.08 -11.51 -8.19
CA GLN A 159 8.33 -12.20 -7.86
C GLN A 159 8.71 -12.15 -6.38
N THR A 160 8.06 -11.31 -5.58
CA THR A 160 8.51 -11.03 -4.22
C THR A 160 7.34 -10.89 -3.26
N LEU A 161 7.49 -11.47 -2.08
CA LEU A 161 6.70 -11.20 -0.89
C LEU A 161 7.40 -10.09 -0.09
N TYR A 162 6.67 -9.03 0.18
CA TYR A 162 7.09 -7.91 1.03
C TYR A 162 6.29 -7.91 2.31
N TYR A 163 6.95 -7.72 3.43
CA TYR A 163 6.26 -7.54 4.70
C TYR A 163 7.11 -6.70 5.65
N GLY A 164 6.44 -6.04 6.58
CA GLY A 164 7.11 -5.26 7.60
C GLY A 164 6.20 -4.20 8.18
N PHE A 165 6.79 -3.06 8.55
CA PHE A 165 6.11 -1.96 9.24
C PHE A 165 6.10 -0.71 8.35
N ARG A 166 5.01 0.06 8.38
CA ARG A 166 4.92 1.35 7.69
C ARG A 166 4.16 2.38 8.52
N LEU A 167 4.53 3.64 8.35
CA LEU A 167 3.84 4.80 8.89
C LEU A 167 4.04 6.00 7.96
N ALA A 168 3.06 6.91 7.93
CA ALA A 168 3.15 8.12 7.13
C ALA A 168 3.28 9.36 8.01
N ARG A 169 4.11 10.31 7.57
CA ARG A 169 4.13 11.67 8.11
C ARG A 169 2.91 12.40 7.58
N PRO A 170 2.03 12.93 8.43
CA PRO A 170 0.84 13.63 7.98
C PRO A 170 1.22 14.93 7.26
N ALA A 171 0.47 15.27 6.20
CA ALA A 171 0.65 16.50 5.45
C ALA A 171 0.15 17.74 6.21
N ASP A 172 -0.80 17.56 7.13
CA ASP A 172 -1.36 18.62 7.96
C ASP A 172 -1.07 18.34 9.45
N LYS A 173 -0.37 19.28 10.10
CA LYS A 173 -0.04 19.24 11.53
C LYS A 173 -1.20 19.64 12.44
N ALA A 174 -2.40 19.87 11.90
CA ALA A 174 -3.58 20.31 12.67
C ALA A 174 -4.03 19.33 13.77
N GLN A 175 -3.54 18.07 13.81
CA GLN A 175 -3.79 17.15 14.91
C GLN A 175 -2.68 17.20 15.96
N ALA A 176 -3.06 17.42 17.22
CA ALA A 176 -2.16 17.27 18.35
C ALA A 176 -1.65 15.83 18.46
N GLN A 177 -0.32 15.68 18.50
CA GLN A 177 0.45 14.44 18.68
C GLN A 177 0.10 13.34 17.67
N THR A 178 0.82 13.38 16.55
CA THR A 178 0.66 12.43 15.46
C THR A 178 1.44 11.15 15.78
N GLU A 179 1.03 10.04 15.20
CA GLU A 179 1.73 8.76 15.37
C GLU A 179 3.18 8.82 14.86
N TRP A 180 3.40 9.72 13.90
CA TRP A 180 4.72 10.08 13.42
C TRP A 180 5.61 10.69 14.52
N ASP A 181 5.07 11.58 15.35
CA ASP A 181 5.84 12.25 16.41
C ASP A 181 6.33 11.25 17.45
N GLY A 182 5.46 10.34 17.90
CA GLY A 182 5.82 9.30 18.87
C GLY A 182 6.87 8.33 18.33
N PHE A 183 6.76 7.95 17.05
CA PHE A 183 7.81 7.16 16.38
C PHE A 183 9.13 7.93 16.29
N PHE A 184 9.09 9.19 15.87
CA PHE A 184 10.30 9.98 15.65
C PHE A 184 11.02 10.30 16.98
N GLU A 185 10.27 10.61 18.04
CA GLU A 185 10.80 10.76 19.40
C GLU A 185 11.48 9.48 19.89
N TRP A 186 10.83 8.32 19.70
CA TRP A 186 11.41 7.02 20.05
C TRP A 186 12.71 6.75 19.28
N LEU A 187 12.73 7.03 17.98
CA LEU A 187 13.90 6.82 17.12
C LEU A 187 15.08 7.73 17.47
N ASN A 188 14.83 8.92 17.99
CA ASN A 188 15.87 9.87 18.41
C ASN A 188 16.69 9.40 19.62
N GLN A 189 16.26 8.34 20.32
CA GLN A 189 17.06 7.72 21.37
C GLN A 189 18.13 6.78 20.75
N PRO A 190 19.43 6.97 21.04
CA PRO A 190 20.50 6.17 20.42
C PRO A 190 20.36 4.65 20.61
N GLU A 191 19.86 4.21 21.76
CA GLU A 191 19.61 2.79 22.05
C GLU A 191 18.53 2.19 21.14
N ASN A 192 17.50 2.97 20.80
CA ASN A 192 16.39 2.54 19.95
C ASN A 192 16.81 2.50 18.49
N GLU A 193 17.57 3.50 18.03
CA GLU A 193 18.19 3.50 16.70
C GLU A 193 19.10 2.28 16.54
N GLN A 194 19.98 2.02 17.52
CA GLN A 194 20.90 0.89 17.47
C GLN A 194 20.17 -0.46 17.49
N ALA A 195 19.11 -0.58 18.30
CA ALA A 195 18.27 -1.78 18.33
C ALA A 195 17.57 -2.02 16.99
N LEU A 196 17.03 -0.96 16.37
CA LEU A 196 16.41 -1.04 15.05
C LEU A 196 17.43 -1.38 13.97
N ARG A 197 18.63 -0.79 14.01
CA ARG A 197 19.71 -1.11 13.07
C ARG A 197 20.14 -2.57 13.19
N THR A 198 20.21 -3.09 14.41
CA THR A 198 20.52 -4.51 14.66
C THR A 198 19.44 -5.43 14.07
N ILE A 199 18.16 -5.11 14.28
CA ILE A 199 17.06 -5.83 13.64
C ILE A 199 17.20 -5.79 12.12
N ALA A 200 17.51 -4.62 11.57
CA ALA A 200 17.60 -4.43 10.14
C ALA A 200 18.74 -5.23 9.50
N ILE A 201 19.91 -5.32 10.14
CA ILE A 201 21.02 -6.16 9.69
C ILE A 201 20.64 -7.64 9.73
N GLU A 202 20.11 -8.11 10.86
CA GLU A 202 19.80 -9.54 11.05
C GLU A 202 18.67 -10.06 10.17
N THR A 203 17.76 -9.19 9.74
CA THR A 203 16.60 -9.57 8.90
C THR A 203 16.66 -8.99 7.50
N GLU A 204 17.80 -8.42 7.09
CA GLU A 204 17.99 -7.76 5.79
C GLU A 204 16.89 -6.72 5.49
N LEU A 205 16.45 -6.00 6.53
CA LEU A 205 15.38 -5.02 6.45
C LEU A 205 15.91 -3.76 5.74
N THR A 206 15.18 -3.31 4.72
CA THR A 206 15.46 -2.03 4.08
C THR A 206 14.46 -0.98 4.51
N VAL A 207 14.86 0.28 4.53
CA VAL A 207 13.94 1.40 4.75
C VAL A 207 13.71 2.14 3.43
N CYS A 208 12.47 2.46 3.10
CA CYS A 208 12.16 3.24 1.90
C CYS A 208 11.04 4.25 2.14
N ASN A 209 11.06 5.33 1.37
CA ASN A 209 9.94 6.26 1.29
C ASN A 209 9.01 5.84 0.15
N LEU A 210 7.86 5.25 0.47
CA LEU A 210 6.86 4.82 -0.50
C LEU A 210 6.20 6.00 -1.23
N ALA A 211 6.29 7.23 -0.71
CA ALA A 211 5.82 8.42 -1.40
C ALA A 211 6.78 8.85 -2.52
N THR A 212 8.07 8.52 -2.42
CA THR A 212 9.09 8.82 -3.44
C THR A 212 10.03 7.62 -3.70
N PRO A 213 9.51 6.50 -4.26
CA PRO A 213 10.28 5.25 -4.41
C PRO A 213 11.55 5.39 -5.27
N ALA A 214 11.61 6.39 -6.14
CA ALA A 214 12.78 6.67 -6.99
C ALA A 214 14.01 7.15 -6.21
N THR A 215 13.86 7.52 -4.93
CA THR A 215 14.97 7.98 -4.07
C THR A 215 15.86 6.86 -3.54
N GLY A 216 15.54 5.60 -3.86
CA GLY A 216 16.28 4.43 -3.40
C GLY A 216 15.83 3.95 -2.02
N ASN A 217 16.48 2.89 -1.55
CA ASN A 217 16.27 2.33 -0.22
C ASN A 217 17.50 2.55 0.66
N LEU A 218 17.30 2.63 1.97
CA LEU A 218 18.37 2.52 2.95
C LEU A 218 18.58 1.07 3.36
N GLN A 219 19.84 0.70 3.49
CA GLN A 219 20.31 -0.56 4.06
C GLN A 219 21.08 -0.28 5.34
N ALA A 220 20.88 -1.10 6.36
CA ALA A 220 21.62 -1.02 7.61
C ALA A 220 22.95 -1.77 7.50
N SER A 221 23.99 -1.20 8.11
CA SER A 221 25.29 -1.85 8.33
C SER A 221 25.77 -1.60 9.77
N ALA A 222 26.92 -2.17 10.13
CA ALA A 222 27.52 -1.92 11.44
C ALA A 222 27.86 -0.43 11.62
N GLU A 223 28.24 0.24 10.54
CA GLU A 223 28.70 1.61 10.47
C GLU A 223 27.56 2.65 10.41
N GLY A 224 26.34 2.25 10.03
CA GLY A 224 25.18 3.13 9.97
C GLY A 224 24.19 2.74 8.87
N TRP A 225 23.40 3.69 8.38
CA TRP A 225 22.50 3.48 7.24
C TRP A 225 23.13 4.00 5.95
N THR A 226 22.97 3.26 4.86
CA THR A 226 23.52 3.63 3.54
C THR A 226 22.45 3.53 2.47
N LYS A 227 22.37 4.53 1.58
CA LYS A 227 21.51 4.49 0.39
C LYS A 227 22.01 3.46 -0.62
N ASP A 228 21.09 2.66 -1.17
CA ASP A 228 21.38 1.70 -2.22
C ASP A 228 21.72 2.39 -3.57
N GLY A 229 22.50 1.71 -4.42
CA GLY A 229 22.69 2.09 -5.82
C GLY A 229 23.55 3.32 -6.14
N SER A 230 24.14 4.02 -5.17
CA SER A 230 24.92 5.26 -5.44
C SER A 230 26.34 5.04 -6.01
N GLY A 231 26.78 3.78 -6.20
CA GLY A 231 28.06 3.43 -6.85
C GLY A 231 29.33 3.86 -6.08
N LYS A 232 29.17 4.59 -4.97
CA LYS A 232 30.17 4.90 -3.96
C LYS A 232 29.54 4.60 -2.59
N PRO A 233 30.31 4.19 -1.58
CA PRO A 233 29.77 4.11 -0.22
C PRO A 233 29.23 5.49 0.14
N ALA A 234 27.90 5.63 0.24
CA ALA A 234 27.29 6.77 0.89
C ALA A 234 27.91 6.81 2.29
N SER A 235 28.41 7.97 2.72
CA SER A 235 28.82 8.16 4.11
C SER A 235 27.69 7.64 5.01
N PRO A 236 27.98 6.87 6.08
CA PRO A 236 26.93 6.35 6.94
C PRO A 236 26.03 7.49 7.44
N GLU A 237 24.76 7.45 7.07
CA GLU A 237 23.73 8.38 7.53
C GLU A 237 23.07 7.77 8.77
N ALA A 238 22.65 8.61 9.72
CA ALA A 238 21.68 8.17 10.71
C ALA A 238 20.28 8.14 10.05
N LEU A 239 19.42 7.18 10.43
CA LEU A 239 18.05 7.15 9.92
C LEU A 239 17.27 8.44 10.27
N THR A 240 17.55 9.01 11.45
CA THR A 240 17.00 10.30 11.87
C THR A 240 17.44 11.43 10.93
N GLN A 241 18.71 11.46 10.52
CA GLN A 241 19.23 12.45 9.57
C GLN A 241 18.51 12.35 8.23
N TYR A 242 18.37 11.13 7.68
CA TYR A 242 17.64 10.90 6.43
C TYR A 242 16.20 11.44 6.51
N ILE A 243 15.53 11.23 7.64
CA ILE A 243 14.16 11.73 7.86
C ILE A 243 14.14 13.26 7.92
N THR A 244 15.09 13.88 8.63
CA THR A 244 15.14 15.35 8.80
C THR A 244 15.56 16.08 7.54
N ASP A 245 16.30 15.43 6.64
CA ASP A 245 16.68 15.99 5.35
C ASP A 245 15.47 16.15 4.41
N ILE A 246 14.38 15.41 4.66
CA ILE A 246 13.13 15.55 3.91
C ILE A 246 12.31 16.70 4.51
N PRO A 247 12.08 17.81 3.76
CA PRO A 247 11.37 18.99 4.25
C PRO A 247 10.04 18.61 4.89
N GLU A 248 9.57 19.34 5.91
CA GLU A 248 8.30 19.02 6.59
C GLU A 248 7.10 18.96 5.66
N THR A 249 7.11 19.75 4.59
CA THR A 249 6.09 19.77 3.52
C THR A 249 6.20 18.59 2.54
N GLY A 250 7.30 17.84 2.60
CA GLY A 250 7.54 16.66 1.78
C GLY A 250 6.72 15.46 2.27
N LEU A 251 6.21 14.68 1.31
CA LEU A 251 5.53 13.43 1.63
C LEU A 251 6.53 12.37 2.08
N LEU A 252 6.22 11.72 3.21
CA LEU A 252 7.04 10.67 3.79
C LEU A 252 6.15 9.52 4.24
N ASP A 253 6.12 8.45 3.47
CA ASP A 253 5.47 7.17 3.81
C ASP A 253 6.57 6.15 4.04
N LEU A 254 7.08 6.13 5.27
CA LEU A 254 8.25 5.36 5.64
C LEU A 254 7.87 3.90 5.84
N ALA A 255 8.55 3.00 5.12
CA ALA A 255 8.34 1.56 5.24
C ALA A 255 9.65 0.83 5.55
N PHE A 256 9.60 -0.04 6.55
CA PHE A 256 10.62 -1.00 6.92
C PHE A 256 10.23 -2.35 6.32
N VAL A 257 10.99 -2.81 5.34
CA VAL A 257 10.56 -3.85 4.41
C VAL A 257 11.54 -5.01 4.38
N ALA A 258 11.06 -6.20 4.75
CA ALA A 258 11.72 -7.46 4.47
C ALA A 258 11.18 -8.05 3.16
N ARG A 259 11.99 -8.83 2.47
CA ARG A 259 11.68 -9.42 1.17
C ARG A 259 11.98 -10.91 1.19
N ILE A 260 11.10 -11.70 0.60
CA ILE A 260 11.33 -13.11 0.30
C ILE A 260 10.97 -13.31 -1.17
N ASP A 261 11.83 -13.95 -1.94
CA ASP A 261 11.53 -14.29 -3.32
C ASP A 261 10.34 -15.27 -3.40
N LYS A 262 9.68 -15.28 -4.55
CA LYS A 262 8.48 -16.07 -4.80
C LYS A 262 8.68 -17.55 -4.48
N ASP A 263 9.78 -18.14 -4.91
CA ASP A 263 9.98 -19.58 -4.80
C ASP A 263 10.23 -19.96 -3.33
N ALA A 264 11.03 -19.19 -2.61
CA ALA A 264 11.24 -19.37 -1.17
C ALA A 264 9.97 -19.13 -0.34
N ALA A 265 9.16 -18.13 -0.71
CA ALA A 265 7.91 -17.84 -0.03
C ALA A 265 6.86 -18.96 -0.22
N VAL A 266 6.79 -19.55 -1.43
CA VAL A 266 5.96 -20.72 -1.70
C VAL A 266 6.49 -21.96 -0.97
N ALA A 267 7.81 -22.19 -1.02
CA ALA A 267 8.46 -23.33 -0.36
C ALA A 267 8.30 -23.30 1.17
N SER A 268 8.18 -22.11 1.77
CA SER A 268 7.93 -21.94 3.21
C SER A 268 6.58 -22.48 3.67
N GLY A 269 5.62 -22.73 2.76
CA GLY A 269 4.33 -23.31 3.10
C GLY A 269 3.63 -22.55 4.24
N THR A 270 3.21 -23.26 5.29
CA THR A 270 2.55 -22.66 6.45
C THR A 270 3.50 -21.86 7.35
N ASP A 271 4.79 -22.16 7.32
CA ASP A 271 5.79 -21.54 8.21
C ASP A 271 6.01 -20.06 7.89
N ILE A 272 5.63 -19.61 6.69
CA ILE A 272 5.69 -18.19 6.31
C ILE A 272 4.90 -17.30 7.27
N ALA A 273 3.81 -17.79 7.85
CA ALA A 273 3.03 -17.04 8.83
C ALA A 273 3.84 -16.76 10.11
N LYS A 274 4.62 -17.75 10.55
CA LYS A 274 5.49 -17.64 11.72
C LYS A 274 6.67 -16.70 11.43
N GLN A 275 7.30 -16.81 10.27
CA GLN A 275 8.41 -15.93 9.87
C GLN A 275 7.98 -14.46 9.84
N ILE A 276 6.82 -14.17 9.24
CA ILE A 276 6.25 -12.80 9.22
C ILE A 276 5.96 -12.31 10.65
N ALA A 277 5.31 -13.15 11.47
CA ALA A 277 4.96 -12.78 12.84
C ALA A 277 6.18 -12.54 13.73
N GLN A 278 7.27 -13.29 13.52
CA GLN A 278 8.54 -13.09 14.21
C GLN A 278 9.12 -11.71 13.91
N LEU A 279 9.15 -11.29 12.63
CA LEU A 279 9.59 -9.93 12.29
C LEU A 279 8.67 -8.87 12.91
N PHE A 280 7.34 -9.05 12.83
CA PHE A 280 6.41 -8.09 13.41
C PHE A 280 6.59 -7.96 14.93
N THR A 281 6.85 -9.08 15.61
CA THR A 281 7.18 -9.11 17.04
C THR A 281 8.44 -8.29 17.34
N ARG A 282 9.51 -8.46 16.54
CA ARG A 282 10.74 -7.67 16.68
C ARG A 282 10.52 -6.17 16.45
N LEU A 283 9.58 -5.82 15.56
CA LEU A 283 9.24 -4.43 15.23
C LEU A 283 8.13 -3.84 16.13
N LEU A 284 7.67 -4.56 17.16
CA LEU A 284 6.60 -4.08 18.05
C LEU A 284 6.94 -2.78 18.76
N ALA A 285 8.22 -2.53 19.07
CA ALA A 285 8.64 -1.29 19.71
C ALA A 285 8.30 -0.05 18.85
N LEU A 286 8.45 -0.16 17.52
CA LEU A 286 8.10 0.92 16.58
C LEU A 286 6.59 1.15 16.56
N TYR A 287 5.82 0.07 16.48
CA TYR A 287 4.35 0.14 16.53
C TYR A 287 3.89 0.74 17.86
N GLN A 288 4.48 0.34 18.98
CA GLN A 288 4.14 0.86 20.30
C GLN A 288 4.48 2.34 20.42
N ALA A 289 5.66 2.77 19.98
CA ALA A 289 6.05 4.17 19.98
C ALA A 289 5.09 5.05 19.16
N ALA A 290 4.72 4.58 17.96
CA ALA A 290 3.81 5.31 17.10
C ALA A 290 2.38 5.37 17.65
N THR A 291 1.95 4.36 18.42
CA THR A 291 0.56 4.23 18.87
C THR A 291 0.34 4.57 20.34
N ALA A 292 1.42 4.87 21.08
CA ALA A 292 1.38 5.34 22.45
C ALA A 292 0.63 6.68 22.51
N ARG A 293 -0.52 6.65 23.18
CA ARG A 293 -1.28 7.82 23.62
C ARG A 293 -1.66 7.60 25.07
#